data_AF-A0A9E5NTM0-F1
#
_entry.id   AF-A0A9E5NTM0-F1
#
_cell.length_a   1.000
_cell.length_b   1.000
_cell.length_c   1.000
_cell.angle_alpha   90.00
_cell.angle_beta   90.00
_cell.angle_gamma   90.00
#
_symmetry.space_group_name_H-M   'P 1'
#
loop_
_entity.id
_entity.type
_entity.pdbx_description
1 polymer ?
#
loop_
_entity_poly.entity_id
_entity_poly.type
_entity_poly.pdbx_seq_one_letter_code
_entity_poly.pdbx_strand_id
1 'polypeptide(L)'
;MAAARIRRVAQVQQRRAEKQQRRCLRKKKAEAKRRRGRPKQKRYYAKSQFSLKRLRKLLNNIEIVIIVAVPDEPFTKGPERMYSYYRFQPLEIRLNPDGTLKGGILTFTFAWMDWSFVRLLVAPFYKTSDEGGYLWDPVTLFLLDLVRVLLHFSSRDKLLDELHKETSLGREIATLVGIDLDHPKDPAHKVPSEMAFTHFRNRIGPVVYEAVFHIMVGLLRQLDIITFQVLAFDSMLVETWATFYGCQNAGQVGHGCQQCLLFSQCERVPYDL
;
A
#
# COMPACT_ATOMS: atom_id res chain seq x y z
N MET A 1 25.86 -27.95 1.71
CA MET A 1 26.08 -27.51 0.30
C MET A 1 24.98 -26.61 -0.28
N ALA A 2 23.69 -26.76 0.08
CA ALA A 2 22.59 -25.94 -0.43
C ALA A 2 22.67 -24.43 -0.09
N ALA A 3 23.07 -24.09 1.15
CA ALA A 3 23.18 -22.70 1.62
C ALA A 3 24.20 -21.85 0.83
N ALA A 4 25.30 -22.45 0.36
CA ALA A 4 26.30 -21.76 -0.46
C ALA A 4 25.79 -21.45 -1.87
N ARG A 5 24.91 -22.30 -2.42
CA ARG A 5 24.24 -22.07 -3.72
C ARG A 5 23.23 -20.93 -3.63
N ILE A 6 22.43 -20.88 -2.56
CA ILE A 6 21.44 -19.81 -2.32
C ILE A 6 22.13 -18.44 -2.17
N ARG A 7 23.25 -18.36 -1.43
CA ARG A 7 24.02 -17.10 -1.29
C ARG A 7 24.58 -16.60 -2.63
N ARG A 8 25.05 -17.49 -3.51
CA ARG A 8 25.53 -17.09 -4.85
C ARG A 8 24.40 -16.57 -5.73
N VAL A 9 23.22 -17.19 -5.68
CA VAL A 9 22.03 -16.73 -6.43
C VAL A 9 21.59 -15.35 -5.94
N ALA A 10 21.54 -15.13 -4.61
CA ALA A 10 21.21 -13.84 -4.03
C ALA A 10 22.19 -12.73 -4.43
N GLN A 11 23.50 -12.99 -4.40
CA GLN A 11 24.52 -12.02 -4.84
C GLN A 11 24.42 -11.69 -6.32
N VAL A 12 24.11 -12.67 -7.18
CA VAL A 12 23.92 -12.44 -8.62
C VAL A 12 22.66 -11.61 -8.88
N GLN A 13 21.57 -11.86 -8.15
CA GLN A 13 20.34 -11.07 -8.23
C GLN A 13 20.55 -9.63 -7.75
N GLN A 14 21.29 -9.44 -6.64
CA GLN A 14 21.62 -8.13 -6.11
C GLN A 14 22.46 -7.29 -7.11
N ARG A 15 23.49 -7.90 -7.72
CA ARG A 15 24.29 -7.25 -8.77
C ARG A 15 23.46 -6.89 -10.02
N ARG A 16 22.48 -7.73 -10.38
CA ARG A 16 21.55 -7.44 -11.50
C ARG A 16 20.62 -6.27 -11.16
N ALA A 17 20.09 -6.23 -9.93
CA ALA A 17 19.25 -5.14 -9.45
C ALA A 17 20.02 -3.80 -9.41
N GLU A 18 21.25 -3.78 -8.90
CA GLU A 18 22.12 -2.60 -8.90
C GLU A 18 22.42 -2.10 -10.33
N LYS A 19 22.69 -3.01 -11.26
CA LYS A 19 22.94 -2.65 -12.67
C LYS A 19 21.69 -2.07 -13.34
N GLN A 20 20.51 -2.59 -13.03
CA GLN A 20 19.23 -2.04 -13.49
C GLN A 20 18.94 -0.67 -12.86
N GLN A 21 19.20 -0.49 -11.56
CA GLN A 21 19.07 0.79 -10.87
C GLN A 21 19.99 1.86 -11.49
N ARG A 22 21.27 1.53 -11.75
CA ARG A 22 22.22 2.45 -12.41
C ARG A 22 21.75 2.83 -13.81
N ARG A 23 21.19 1.90 -14.59
CA ARG A 23 20.60 2.19 -15.92
C ARG A 23 19.38 3.11 -15.81
N CYS A 24 18.51 2.87 -14.84
CA CYS A 24 17.33 3.71 -14.59
C CYS A 24 17.74 5.14 -14.18
N LEU A 25 18.75 5.26 -13.31
CA LEU A 25 19.29 6.55 -12.88
C LEU A 25 19.89 7.36 -14.05
N ARG A 26 20.63 6.68 -14.95
CA ARG A 26 21.17 7.30 -16.17
C ARG A 26 20.06 7.77 -17.11
N LYS A 27 19.01 6.97 -17.33
CA LYS A 27 17.84 7.37 -18.11
C LYS A 27 17.12 8.58 -17.50
N LYS A 28 16.89 8.58 -16.18
CA LYS A 28 16.28 9.71 -15.46
C LYS A 28 17.11 10.99 -15.55
N LYS A 29 18.44 10.91 -15.42
CA LYS A 29 19.33 12.07 -15.59
C LYS A 29 19.28 12.62 -17.03
N ALA A 30 19.25 11.75 -18.03
CA ALA A 30 19.11 12.17 -19.43
C ALA A 30 17.74 12.82 -19.71
N GLU A 31 16.67 12.28 -19.13
CA GLU A 31 15.31 12.81 -19.28
C GLU A 31 15.12 14.15 -18.53
N ALA A 32 15.70 14.29 -17.33
CA ALA A 32 15.74 15.55 -16.59
C ALA A 32 16.50 16.65 -17.35
N LYS A 33 17.60 16.30 -18.03
CA LYS A 33 18.34 17.24 -18.88
C LYS A 33 17.50 17.71 -20.08
N ARG A 34 16.69 16.81 -20.66
CA ARG A 34 15.72 17.13 -21.74
C ARG A 34 14.55 17.99 -21.26
N ARG A 35 14.12 17.87 -19.99
CA ARG A 35 12.98 18.64 -19.44
C ARG A 35 13.33 20.09 -19.07
N ARG A 36 14.61 20.43 -18.87
CA ARG A 36 15.06 21.80 -18.54
C ARG A 36 14.87 22.82 -19.68
N GLY A 37 14.58 22.38 -20.91
CA GLY A 37 14.36 23.26 -22.07
C GLY A 37 12.92 23.30 -22.61
N ARG A 38 11.94 22.70 -21.93
CA ARG A 38 10.54 22.68 -22.41
C ARG A 38 9.63 23.51 -21.49
N PRO A 39 8.77 24.39 -22.04
CA PRO A 39 7.74 25.05 -21.24
C PRO A 39 6.83 23.99 -20.59
N LYS A 40 6.45 24.24 -19.32
CA LYS A 40 5.62 23.33 -18.52
C LYS A 40 4.24 23.17 -19.18
N GLN A 41 4.07 22.13 -20.00
CA GLN A 41 2.75 21.69 -20.45
C GLN A 41 1.94 21.21 -19.25
N LYS A 42 0.74 21.78 -19.07
CA LYS A 42 -0.30 21.22 -18.20
C LYS A 42 -0.55 19.77 -18.64
N ARG A 43 -0.24 18.80 -17.78
CA ARG A 43 -0.48 17.38 -18.03
C ARG A 43 -1.97 17.10 -17.84
N TYR A 44 -2.72 17.14 -18.92
CA TYR A 44 -3.99 16.43 -18.99
C TYR A 44 -3.69 14.93 -19.01
N TYR A 45 -4.33 14.14 -18.14
CA TYR A 45 -4.26 12.68 -18.21
C TYR A 45 -4.73 12.26 -19.60
N ALA A 46 -3.82 11.74 -20.43
CA ALA A 46 -4.17 11.30 -21.77
C ALA A 46 -5.13 10.11 -21.64
N LYS A 47 -6.30 10.16 -22.28
CA LYS A 47 -7.30 9.05 -22.36
C LYS A 47 -6.66 7.68 -22.68
N SER A 48 -5.51 7.64 -23.33
CA SER A 48 -4.75 6.42 -23.65
C SER A 48 -4.11 5.72 -22.44
N GLN A 49 -3.93 6.38 -21.29
CA GLN A 49 -3.37 5.75 -20.08
C GLN A 49 -4.34 4.76 -19.42
N PHE A 50 -5.65 4.98 -19.56
CA PHE A 50 -6.71 4.12 -19.01
C PHE A 50 -7.48 3.37 -20.12
N SER A 51 -6.79 2.91 -21.18
CA SER A 51 -7.48 2.07 -22.16
C SER A 51 -7.82 0.70 -21.54
N LEU A 52 -9.06 0.26 -21.70
CA LEU A 52 -9.52 -1.06 -21.23
C LEU A 52 -8.62 -2.19 -21.71
N LYS A 53 -8.03 -2.05 -22.91
CA LYS A 53 -7.06 -3.00 -23.46
C LYS A 53 -5.75 -3.06 -22.66
N ARG A 54 -5.23 -1.90 -22.22
CA ARG A 54 -4.04 -1.81 -21.36
C ARG A 54 -4.35 -2.37 -19.97
N LEU A 55 -5.49 -1.99 -19.40
CA LEU A 55 -5.94 -2.46 -18.09
C LEU A 55 -6.14 -3.98 -18.10
N ARG A 56 -6.80 -4.55 -19.11
CA ARG A 56 -6.96 -6.00 -19.28
C ARG A 56 -5.62 -6.72 -19.40
N LYS A 57 -4.65 -6.17 -20.15
CA LYS A 57 -3.31 -6.75 -20.24
C LYS A 57 -2.55 -6.71 -18.90
N LEU A 58 -2.71 -5.64 -18.13
CA LEU A 58 -2.13 -5.52 -16.79
C LEU A 58 -2.77 -6.53 -15.84
N LEU A 59 -4.11 -6.61 -15.81
CA LEU A 59 -4.85 -7.57 -14.99
C LEU A 59 -4.48 -9.01 -15.31
N ASN A 60 -4.34 -9.39 -16.59
CA ASN A 60 -3.90 -10.74 -16.96
C ASN A 60 -2.46 -11.06 -16.48
N ASN A 61 -1.55 -10.08 -16.52
CA ASN A 61 -0.20 -10.28 -16.00
C ASN A 61 -0.18 -10.42 -14.47
N ILE A 62 -1.04 -9.66 -13.79
CA ILE A 62 -1.25 -9.72 -12.34
C ILE A 62 -1.82 -11.10 -11.97
N GLU A 63 -2.81 -11.59 -12.71
CA GLU A 63 -3.41 -12.90 -12.53
C GLU A 63 -2.37 -14.02 -12.64
N ILE A 64 -1.48 -13.97 -13.64
CA ILE A 64 -0.36 -14.91 -13.76
C ILE A 64 0.58 -14.83 -12.56
N VAL A 65 0.92 -13.63 -12.08
CA VAL A 65 1.78 -13.46 -10.89
C VAL A 65 1.13 -14.04 -9.65
N ILE A 66 -0.18 -13.84 -9.48
CA ILE A 66 -0.96 -14.40 -8.38
C ILE A 66 -0.97 -15.92 -8.48
N ILE A 67 -1.34 -16.49 -9.64
CA ILE A 67 -1.39 -17.95 -9.86
C ILE A 67 -0.04 -18.60 -9.55
N VAL A 68 1.08 -17.99 -9.95
CA VAL A 68 2.42 -18.52 -9.67
C VAL A 68 2.83 -18.39 -8.20
N ALA A 69 2.30 -17.39 -7.48
CA ALA A 69 2.62 -17.14 -6.08
C ALA A 69 1.72 -17.90 -5.10
N VAL A 70 0.54 -18.35 -5.53
CA VAL A 70 -0.43 -19.08 -4.71
C VAL A 70 0.06 -20.51 -4.46
N PRO A 71 0.22 -20.93 -3.20
CA PRO A 71 0.47 -22.33 -2.84
C PRO A 71 -0.71 -23.23 -3.25
N ASP A 72 -0.44 -24.51 -3.52
CA ASP A 72 -1.48 -25.51 -3.85
C ASP A 72 -2.42 -25.81 -2.66
N GLU A 73 -2.01 -25.42 -1.44
CA GLU A 73 -2.76 -25.66 -0.20
C GLU A 73 -3.89 -24.63 -0.03
N PRO A 74 -5.16 -25.07 0.12
CA PRO A 74 -6.27 -24.16 0.34
C PRO A 74 -6.20 -23.56 1.75
N PHE A 75 -6.74 -22.35 1.88
CA PHE A 75 -6.91 -21.75 3.20
C PHE A 75 -7.97 -22.54 4.00
N THR A 76 -7.60 -23.04 5.17
CA THR A 76 -8.35 -24.09 5.87
C THR A 76 -9.35 -23.59 6.92
N LYS A 77 -9.26 -22.32 7.34
CA LYS A 77 -10.17 -21.79 8.38
C LYS A 77 -11.47 -21.30 7.75
N GLY A 78 -12.60 -21.81 8.22
CA GLY A 78 -13.90 -21.40 7.72
C GLY A 78 -14.33 -20.00 8.19
N PRO A 79 -15.23 -19.33 7.45
CA PRO A 79 -15.71 -17.99 7.78
C PRO A 79 -16.36 -17.91 9.16
N GLU A 80 -16.98 -18.99 9.64
CA GLU A 80 -17.60 -19.12 10.95
C GLU A 80 -16.59 -18.88 12.09
N ARG A 81 -15.31 -19.19 11.88
CA ARG A 81 -14.23 -18.98 12.85
C ARG A 81 -13.53 -17.64 12.73
N MET A 82 -14.04 -16.72 11.90
CA MET A 82 -13.42 -15.41 11.73
C MET A 82 -14.28 -14.26 12.25
N TYR A 83 -13.66 -13.26 12.87
CA TYR A 83 -14.30 -12.01 13.28
C TYR A 83 -14.67 -11.11 12.10
N SER A 84 -13.89 -11.16 11.02
CA SER A 84 -14.16 -10.50 9.75
C SER A 84 -14.12 -11.50 8.61
N TYR A 85 -14.69 -11.14 7.47
CA TYR A 85 -14.54 -11.93 6.26
C TYR A 85 -14.62 -11.03 5.03
N TYR A 86 -13.46 -10.74 4.44
CA TYR A 86 -13.40 -10.02 3.18
C TYR A 86 -14.00 -10.87 2.06
N ARG A 87 -14.99 -10.30 1.38
CA ARG A 87 -15.54 -10.83 0.13
C ARG A 87 -15.49 -9.72 -0.90
N PHE A 88 -14.92 -10.02 -2.06
CA PHE A 88 -14.96 -9.07 -3.17
C PHE A 88 -16.40 -8.77 -3.57
N GLN A 89 -16.70 -7.48 -3.63
CA GLN A 89 -17.96 -6.96 -4.11
C GLN A 89 -17.66 -6.07 -5.31
N PRO A 90 -18.24 -6.35 -6.49
CA PRO A 90 -18.09 -5.47 -7.64
C PRO A 90 -18.62 -4.07 -7.30
N LEU A 91 -17.72 -3.09 -7.28
CA LEU A 91 -18.08 -1.68 -7.07
C LEU A 91 -18.21 -0.96 -8.40
N GLU A 92 -19.28 -0.20 -8.56
CA GLU A 92 -19.48 0.63 -9.74
C GLU A 92 -18.63 1.90 -9.63
N ILE A 93 -17.78 2.13 -10.63
CA ILE A 93 -16.93 3.32 -10.73
C ILE A 93 -17.77 4.47 -11.28
N ARG A 94 -18.22 5.36 -10.40
CA ARG A 94 -19.02 6.55 -10.76
C ARG A 94 -18.19 7.82 -10.64
N LEU A 95 -18.38 8.75 -11.57
CA LEU A 95 -17.79 10.08 -11.52
C LEU A 95 -18.80 11.08 -10.96
N ASN A 96 -18.33 12.03 -10.15
CA ASN A 96 -19.07 13.21 -9.76
C ASN A 96 -19.21 14.17 -10.97
N PRO A 97 -20.13 15.15 -10.93
CA PRO A 97 -20.32 16.12 -12.02
C PRO A 97 -19.05 16.93 -12.38
N ASP A 98 -18.15 17.12 -11.42
CA ASP A 98 -16.85 17.79 -11.59
C ASP A 98 -15.76 16.87 -12.21
N GLY A 99 -16.10 15.63 -12.54
CA GLY A 99 -15.20 14.63 -13.10
C GLY A 99 -14.31 13.91 -12.07
N THR A 100 -14.47 14.21 -10.78
CA THR A 100 -13.78 13.46 -9.71
C THR A 100 -14.42 12.09 -9.49
N LEU A 101 -13.67 11.14 -8.93
CA LEU A 101 -14.19 9.81 -8.66
C LEU A 101 -15.00 9.80 -7.36
N LYS A 102 -16.25 9.32 -7.42
CA LYS A 102 -17.10 9.14 -6.24
C LYS A 102 -16.49 8.07 -5.32
N GLY A 103 -16.32 8.40 -4.03
CA GLY A 103 -15.63 7.56 -3.04
C GLY A 103 -14.10 7.48 -3.21
N GLY A 104 -13.55 8.28 -4.12
CA GLY A 104 -12.12 8.54 -4.21
C GLY A 104 -11.25 7.30 -4.42
N ILE A 105 -10.04 7.34 -3.87
CA ILE A 105 -9.01 6.31 -4.09
C ILE A 105 -9.42 4.94 -3.56
N LEU A 106 -10.25 4.89 -2.51
CA LEU A 106 -10.74 3.66 -1.92
C LEU A 106 -11.68 2.93 -2.88
N THR A 107 -12.74 3.58 -3.36
CA THR A 107 -13.65 2.95 -4.32
C THR A 107 -12.91 2.44 -5.56
N PHE A 108 -11.93 3.20 -6.06
CA PHE A 108 -11.09 2.71 -7.16
C PHE A 108 -10.29 1.46 -6.78
N THR A 109 -9.60 1.48 -5.64
CA THR A 109 -8.73 0.38 -5.19
C THR A 109 -9.51 -0.93 -5.02
N PHE A 110 -10.73 -0.85 -4.51
CA PHE A 110 -11.57 -2.01 -4.24
C PHE A 110 -12.44 -2.42 -5.43
N ALA A 111 -12.68 -1.55 -6.41
CA ALA A 111 -13.44 -1.90 -7.62
C ALA A 111 -12.66 -2.79 -8.60
N TRP A 112 -11.34 -2.60 -8.69
CA TRP A 112 -10.52 -3.21 -9.74
C TRP A 112 -9.89 -4.55 -9.37
N MET A 113 -9.78 -4.86 -8.08
CA MET A 113 -9.02 -6.02 -7.61
C MET A 113 -9.81 -6.79 -6.57
N ASP A 114 -9.94 -8.08 -6.81
CA ASP A 114 -10.32 -9.03 -5.77
C ASP A 114 -9.10 -9.31 -4.90
N TRP A 115 -9.14 -8.86 -3.65
CA TRP A 115 -8.05 -9.06 -2.68
C TRP A 115 -8.08 -10.43 -2.00
N SER A 116 -9.05 -11.29 -2.32
CA SER A 116 -9.19 -12.63 -1.71
C SER A 116 -7.97 -13.52 -1.94
N PHE A 117 -7.17 -13.27 -2.99
CA PHE A 117 -5.92 -13.99 -3.23
C PHE A 117 -4.92 -13.88 -2.07
N VAL A 118 -4.97 -12.80 -1.28
CA VAL A 118 -4.10 -12.61 -0.11
C VAL A 118 -4.30 -13.75 0.89
N ARG A 119 -5.53 -14.25 1.03
CA ARG A 119 -5.86 -15.40 1.88
C ARG A 119 -5.12 -16.66 1.45
N LEU A 120 -5.01 -16.86 0.13
CA LEU A 120 -4.30 -18.00 -0.47
C LEU A 120 -2.79 -17.89 -0.25
N LEU A 121 -2.21 -16.69 -0.40
CA LEU A 121 -0.77 -16.46 -0.19
C LEU A 121 -0.31 -16.79 1.24
N VAL A 122 -1.17 -16.63 2.23
CA VAL A 122 -0.85 -16.92 3.63
C VAL A 122 -1.41 -18.25 4.14
N ALA A 123 -2.10 -19.02 3.29
CA ALA A 123 -2.73 -20.29 3.69
C ALA A 123 -1.80 -21.27 4.41
N PRO A 124 -0.53 -21.48 3.99
CA PRO A 124 0.39 -22.42 4.65
C PRO A 124 0.69 -22.09 6.13
N PHE A 125 0.46 -20.84 6.56
CA PHE A 125 0.69 -20.38 7.94
C PHE A 125 -0.52 -20.58 8.84
N TYR A 126 -1.65 -20.98 8.26
CA TYR A 126 -2.88 -21.33 8.95
C TYR A 126 -3.07 -22.84 8.83
N LYS A 127 -2.30 -23.59 9.62
CA LYS A 127 -2.38 -25.05 9.69
C LYS A 127 -3.83 -25.53 9.84
N THR A 128 -4.10 -26.71 9.29
CA THR A 128 -5.36 -27.47 9.35
C THR A 128 -5.73 -27.97 10.75
N SER A 129 -5.10 -27.48 11.83
CA SER A 129 -5.54 -27.83 13.17
C SER A 129 -6.80 -27.04 13.49
N ASP A 130 -7.83 -27.70 14.02
CA ASP A 130 -9.01 -26.99 14.52
C ASP A 130 -8.76 -26.24 15.83
N GLU A 131 -7.52 -26.22 16.29
CA GLU A 131 -7.09 -25.56 17.50
C GLU A 131 -7.01 -24.04 17.31
N GLY A 132 -7.41 -23.30 18.36
CA GLY A 132 -7.41 -21.85 18.42
C GLY A 132 -8.80 -21.21 18.39
N GLY A 133 -8.92 -20.02 18.98
CA GLY A 133 -10.17 -19.25 18.98
C GLY A 133 -10.49 -18.62 17.63
N TYR A 134 -11.40 -17.64 17.65
CA TYR A 134 -11.72 -16.80 16.51
C TYR A 134 -10.48 -16.01 16.04
N LEU A 135 -10.42 -15.72 14.74
CA LEU A 135 -9.32 -14.98 14.13
C LEU A 135 -9.82 -13.84 13.23
N TRP A 136 -9.02 -12.80 13.06
CA TRP A 136 -9.29 -11.82 12.02
C TRP A 136 -8.85 -12.36 10.66
N ASP A 137 -9.65 -12.12 9.63
CA ASP A 137 -9.32 -12.53 8.27
C ASP A 137 -7.99 -11.86 7.86
N PRO A 138 -6.98 -12.63 7.42
CA PRO A 138 -5.71 -12.06 6.98
C PRO A 138 -5.88 -11.00 5.88
N VAL A 139 -6.89 -11.15 5.02
CA VAL A 139 -7.17 -10.17 3.96
C VAL A 139 -7.60 -8.84 4.57
N THR A 140 -8.51 -8.85 5.54
CA THR A 140 -8.91 -7.65 6.29
C THR A 140 -7.71 -6.94 6.92
N LEU A 141 -6.82 -7.67 7.60
CA LEU A 141 -5.67 -7.07 8.27
C LEU A 141 -4.69 -6.42 7.27
N PHE A 142 -4.40 -7.09 6.16
CA PHE A 142 -3.56 -6.51 5.11
C PHE A 142 -4.21 -5.28 4.46
N LEU A 143 -5.53 -5.33 4.21
CA LEU A 143 -6.27 -4.22 3.62
C LEU A 143 -6.32 -3.01 4.56
N LEU A 144 -6.41 -3.20 5.87
CA LEU A 144 -6.32 -2.12 6.84
C LEU A 144 -4.94 -1.43 6.78
N ASP A 145 -3.85 -2.21 6.73
CA ASP A 145 -2.51 -1.63 6.55
C ASP A 145 -2.36 -0.94 5.17
N LEU A 146 -3.03 -1.44 4.13
CA LEU A 146 -3.04 -0.81 2.81
C LEU A 146 -3.81 0.51 2.81
N VAL A 147 -5.01 0.53 3.39
CA VAL A 147 -5.87 1.71 3.55
C VAL A 147 -5.15 2.77 4.38
N ARG A 148 -4.46 2.37 5.44
CA ARG A 148 -3.62 3.27 6.25
C ARG A 148 -2.63 4.03 5.38
N VAL A 149 -1.98 3.34 4.45
CA VAL A 149 -1.02 3.94 3.51
C VAL A 149 -1.73 4.82 2.46
N LEU A 150 -2.85 4.36 1.90
CA LEU A 150 -3.59 5.08 0.85
C LEU A 150 -4.25 6.37 1.33
N LEU A 151 -4.73 6.39 2.58
CA LEU A 151 -5.36 7.55 3.20
C LEU A 151 -4.41 8.35 4.08
N HIS A 152 -3.13 8.00 4.10
CA HIS A 152 -2.09 8.72 4.83
C HIS A 152 -2.35 8.83 6.35
N PHE A 153 -2.94 7.80 6.96
CA PHE A 153 -3.05 7.73 8.42
C PHE A 153 -1.65 7.62 9.05
N SER A 154 -1.31 8.56 9.95
CA SER A 154 0.04 8.65 10.52
C SER A 154 0.42 7.44 11.39
N SER A 155 -0.56 6.76 11.98
CA SER A 155 -0.39 5.52 12.74
C SER A 155 -1.58 4.60 12.50
N ARG A 156 -1.41 3.32 12.85
CA ARG A 156 -2.52 2.36 12.78
C ARG A 156 -3.56 2.65 13.86
N ASP A 157 -3.15 3.08 15.07
CA ASP A 157 -4.09 3.53 16.10
C ASP A 157 -5.09 4.57 15.58
N LYS A 158 -4.64 5.57 14.80
CA LYS A 158 -5.56 6.56 14.22
C LYS A 158 -6.56 5.96 13.23
N LEU A 159 -6.14 4.97 12.45
CA LEU A 159 -7.04 4.24 11.56
C LEU A 159 -8.05 3.42 12.37
N LEU A 160 -7.59 2.73 13.41
CA LEU A 160 -8.45 1.94 14.28
C LEU A 160 -9.43 2.83 15.04
N ASP A 161 -9.00 4.00 15.52
CA ASP A 161 -9.87 5.00 16.14
C ASP A 161 -10.97 5.47 15.19
N GLU A 162 -10.66 5.66 13.90
CA GLU A 162 -11.66 6.02 12.89
C GLU A 162 -12.73 4.93 12.74
N LEU A 163 -12.33 3.65 12.78
CA LEU A 163 -13.25 2.50 12.76
C LEU A 163 -14.08 2.42 14.04
N HIS A 164 -13.46 2.60 15.22
CA HIS A 164 -14.16 2.54 16.51
C HIS A 164 -15.16 3.69 16.69
N LYS A 165 -14.86 4.88 16.15
CA LYS A 165 -15.77 6.03 16.17
C LYS A 165 -16.91 5.91 15.17
N GLU A 166 -16.82 4.93 14.25
CA GLU A 166 -17.84 4.66 13.25
C GLU A 166 -18.25 5.91 12.44
N THR A 167 -17.26 6.76 12.14
CA THR A 167 -17.47 7.90 11.24
C THR A 167 -17.94 7.41 9.87
N SER A 168 -18.40 8.31 9.01
CA SER A 168 -18.77 7.94 7.63
C SER A 168 -17.62 7.24 6.89
N LEU A 169 -16.39 7.72 7.08
CA LEU A 169 -15.19 7.10 6.53
C LEU A 169 -14.86 5.76 7.19
N GLY A 170 -14.96 5.67 8.52
CA GLY A 170 -14.72 4.44 9.27
C GLY A 170 -15.67 3.32 8.84
N ARG A 171 -16.96 3.63 8.68
CA ARG A 171 -17.95 2.68 8.17
C ARG A 171 -17.67 2.27 6.73
N GLU A 172 -17.31 3.20 5.85
CA GLU A 172 -16.91 2.89 4.47
C GLU A 172 -15.70 1.94 4.44
N ILE A 173 -14.65 2.23 5.21
CA ILE A 173 -13.47 1.37 5.32
C ILE A 173 -13.88 -0.02 5.83
N ALA A 174 -14.65 -0.09 6.92
CA ALA A 174 -15.09 -1.36 7.50
C ALA A 174 -15.82 -2.23 6.47
N THR A 175 -16.76 -1.65 5.71
CA THR A 175 -17.46 -2.37 4.63
C THR A 175 -16.49 -2.88 3.58
N LEU A 176 -15.55 -2.04 3.12
CA LEU A 176 -14.59 -2.40 2.08
C LEU A 176 -13.64 -3.53 2.51
N VAL A 177 -13.25 -3.58 3.79
CA VAL A 177 -12.33 -4.60 4.31
C VAL A 177 -13.02 -5.83 4.91
N GLY A 178 -14.36 -5.87 4.90
CA GLY A 178 -15.15 -7.01 5.36
C GLY A 178 -15.35 -7.09 6.89
N ILE A 179 -15.37 -5.95 7.57
CA ILE A 179 -15.75 -5.84 9.00
C ILE A 179 -17.25 -5.52 9.07
N ASP A 180 -18.02 -6.39 9.73
CA ASP A 180 -19.42 -6.13 10.04
C ASP A 180 -19.53 -5.35 11.36
N LEU A 181 -19.80 -4.05 11.23
CA LEU A 181 -19.98 -3.18 12.39
C LEU A 181 -21.41 -3.26 12.96
N ASP A 182 -22.39 -3.68 12.18
CA ASP A 182 -23.79 -3.66 12.62
C ASP A 182 -24.13 -4.97 13.36
N HIS A 183 -23.53 -6.09 12.94
CA HIS A 183 -23.71 -7.40 13.55
C HIS A 183 -22.36 -8.10 13.82
N PRO A 184 -21.50 -7.54 14.69
CA PRO A 184 -20.22 -8.17 15.01
C PRO A 184 -20.47 -9.51 15.70
N LYS A 185 -19.68 -10.53 15.35
CA LYS A 185 -19.74 -11.84 16.01
C LYS A 185 -19.47 -11.79 17.50
N ASP A 186 -18.61 -10.86 17.89
CA ASP A 186 -18.27 -10.60 19.28
C ASP A 186 -18.33 -9.08 19.51
N PRO A 187 -19.30 -8.59 20.30
CA PRO A 187 -19.43 -7.17 20.60
C PRO A 187 -18.17 -6.55 21.23
N ALA A 188 -17.36 -7.34 21.94
CA ALA A 188 -16.11 -6.87 22.53
C ALA A 188 -14.97 -6.76 21.51
N HIS A 189 -15.08 -7.46 20.37
CA HIS A 189 -14.06 -7.52 19.31
C HIS A 189 -14.62 -7.06 17.97
N LYS A 190 -15.34 -5.93 17.97
CA LYS A 190 -15.95 -5.34 16.77
C LYS A 190 -14.92 -4.83 15.75
N VAL A 191 -13.76 -4.36 16.21
CA VAL A 191 -12.66 -3.85 15.38
C VAL A 191 -11.35 -4.55 15.82
N PRO A 192 -10.40 -4.84 14.91
CA PRO A 192 -9.14 -5.44 15.30
C PRO A 192 -8.34 -4.53 16.24
N SER A 193 -7.78 -5.08 17.30
CA SER A 193 -6.80 -4.38 18.14
C SER A 193 -5.39 -4.46 17.56
N GLU A 194 -4.46 -3.62 18.04
CA GLU A 194 -3.03 -3.72 17.67
C GLU A 194 -2.43 -5.11 17.96
N MET A 195 -2.93 -5.78 19.02
CA MET A 195 -2.55 -7.15 19.33
C MET A 195 -2.92 -8.13 18.22
N ALA A 196 -4.05 -7.93 17.54
CA ALA A 196 -4.45 -8.77 16.41
C ALA A 196 -3.42 -8.69 15.26
N PHE A 197 -2.93 -7.49 14.94
CA PHE A 197 -1.87 -7.29 13.93
C PHE A 197 -0.55 -7.91 14.36
N THR A 198 -0.20 -7.79 15.63
CA THR A 198 1.04 -8.36 16.18
C THR A 198 1.01 -9.89 16.11
N HIS A 199 -0.09 -10.52 16.57
CA HIS A 199 -0.27 -11.97 16.46
C HIS A 199 -0.28 -12.46 15.01
N PHE A 200 -0.92 -11.70 14.12
CA PHE A 200 -0.92 -12.00 12.70
C PHE A 200 0.49 -11.97 12.09
N ARG A 201 1.25 -10.90 12.33
CA ARG A 201 2.63 -10.77 11.84
C ARG A 201 3.55 -11.85 12.42
N ASN A 202 3.39 -12.19 13.69
CA ASN A 202 4.15 -13.27 14.32
C ASN A 202 3.80 -14.64 13.73
N ARG A 203 2.53 -14.86 13.33
CA ARG A 203 2.08 -16.11 12.73
C ARG A 203 2.68 -16.36 11.35
N ILE A 204 2.63 -15.37 10.46
CA ILE A 204 3.11 -15.52 9.08
C ILE A 204 4.61 -15.21 8.95
N GLY A 205 5.17 -14.47 9.89
CA GLY A 205 6.54 -13.99 9.88
C GLY A 205 6.74 -12.69 9.09
N PRO A 206 7.71 -11.85 9.47
CA PRO A 206 7.91 -10.52 8.89
C PRO A 206 8.26 -10.57 7.40
N VAL A 207 9.07 -11.54 6.97
CA VAL A 207 9.50 -11.70 5.57
C VAL A 207 8.32 -11.96 4.65
N VAL A 208 7.39 -12.82 5.07
CA VAL A 208 6.19 -13.17 4.29
C VAL A 208 5.22 -11.99 4.27
N TYR A 209 5.01 -11.36 5.43
CA TYR A 209 4.19 -10.16 5.53
C TYR A 209 4.66 -9.07 4.57
N GLU A 210 5.95 -8.74 4.58
CA GLU A 210 6.53 -7.74 3.68
C GLU A 210 6.40 -8.13 2.21
N ALA A 211 6.62 -9.40 1.88
CA ALA A 211 6.50 -9.89 0.51
C ALA A 211 5.06 -9.74 -0.02
N VAL A 212 4.06 -10.16 0.76
CA VAL A 212 2.64 -10.05 0.40
C VAL A 212 2.22 -8.58 0.30
N PHE A 213 2.63 -7.75 1.26
CA PHE A 213 2.32 -6.33 1.23
C PHE A 213 2.95 -5.64 0.01
N HIS A 214 4.19 -5.98 -0.34
CA HIS A 214 4.85 -5.49 -1.55
C HIS A 214 4.16 -5.96 -2.83
N ILE A 215 3.60 -7.17 -2.87
CA ILE A 215 2.76 -7.62 -3.98
C ILE A 215 1.56 -6.67 -4.09
N MET A 216 0.79 -6.48 -3.02
CA MET A 216 -0.41 -5.62 -3.03
C MET A 216 -0.10 -4.20 -3.51
N VAL A 217 0.94 -3.58 -2.95
CA VAL A 217 1.42 -2.25 -3.36
C VAL A 217 1.93 -2.27 -4.81
N GLY A 218 2.62 -3.34 -5.22
CA GLY A 218 3.07 -3.55 -6.59
C GLY A 218 1.92 -3.61 -7.59
N LEU A 219 0.79 -4.20 -7.23
CA LEU A 219 -0.43 -4.23 -8.06
C LEU A 219 -1.00 -2.82 -8.24
N LEU A 220 -1.14 -2.06 -7.15
CA LEU A 220 -1.59 -0.67 -7.21
C LEU A 220 -0.69 0.18 -8.11
N ARG A 221 0.62 -0.08 -8.08
CA ARG A 221 1.58 0.60 -8.96
C ARG A 221 1.37 0.24 -10.42
N GLN A 222 1.17 -1.03 -10.72
CA GLN A 222 0.95 -1.50 -12.08
C GLN A 222 -0.34 -0.92 -12.67
N LEU A 223 -1.35 -0.71 -11.83
CA LEU A 223 -2.61 -0.06 -12.19
C LEU A 223 -2.54 1.47 -12.21
N ASP A 224 -1.35 2.06 -12.03
CA ASP A 224 -1.12 3.51 -11.96
C ASP A 224 -1.98 4.21 -10.85
N ILE A 225 -2.48 3.45 -9.86
CA ILE A 225 -3.21 3.96 -8.67
C ILE A 225 -2.23 4.71 -7.77
N ILE A 226 -1.04 4.13 -7.58
CA ILE A 226 0.09 4.78 -6.92
C ILE A 226 1.23 4.95 -7.93
N THR A 227 1.83 6.14 -7.99
CA THR A 227 2.87 6.46 -8.98
C THR A 227 4.28 6.48 -8.40
N PHE A 228 4.42 6.40 -7.07
CA PHE A 228 5.68 6.60 -6.33
C PHE A 228 6.45 7.87 -6.76
N GLN A 229 5.76 8.88 -7.27
CA GLN A 229 6.38 10.15 -7.68
C GLN A 229 6.71 11.07 -6.51
N VAL A 230 6.32 10.69 -5.28
CA VAL A 230 6.86 11.27 -4.04
C VAL A 230 8.08 10.44 -3.63
N LEU A 231 9.26 11.01 -3.85
CA LEU A 231 10.55 10.53 -3.34
C LEU A 231 10.73 11.06 -1.92
N ALA A 232 10.48 10.22 -0.92
CA ALA A 232 10.97 10.46 0.43
C ALA A 232 12.21 9.59 0.66
N PHE A 233 13.37 10.23 0.81
CA PHE A 233 14.59 9.63 1.33
C PHE A 233 14.63 9.95 2.84
N ASP A 234 14.17 9.03 3.67
CA ASP A 234 14.77 8.71 4.96
C ASP A 234 14.18 7.37 5.44
N SER A 235 14.92 6.64 6.25
CA SER A 235 14.87 5.19 6.47
C SER A 235 13.64 4.62 7.21
N MET A 236 12.52 5.35 7.30
CA MET A 236 11.20 4.82 7.65
C MET A 236 10.11 5.50 6.81
N LEU A 237 9.35 4.72 6.03
CA LEU A 237 8.29 5.17 5.13
C LEU A 237 7.00 5.57 5.90
N VAL A 238 7.05 6.71 6.59
CA VAL A 238 5.89 7.50 7.01
C VAL A 238 6.27 8.98 6.92
N GLU A 239 5.40 9.83 6.37
CA GLU A 239 5.53 11.28 6.48
C GLU A 239 5.42 11.70 7.95
N THR A 240 6.51 11.64 8.71
CA THR A 240 6.60 12.44 9.92
C THR A 240 6.95 13.85 9.49
N TRP A 241 6.08 14.80 9.85
CA TRP A 241 6.41 16.23 9.86
C TRP A 241 7.53 16.46 10.88
N ALA A 242 8.75 16.06 10.51
CA ALA A 242 9.95 16.56 11.15
C ALA A 242 10.09 18.00 10.66
N THR A 243 9.58 18.90 11.49
CA THR A 243 9.88 20.32 11.48
C THR A 243 11.36 20.50 11.14
N PHE A 244 11.63 21.16 10.01
CA PHE A 244 12.93 21.73 9.71
C PHE A 244 13.39 22.51 10.94
N TYR A 245 14.43 22.02 11.63
CA TYR A 245 15.15 22.84 12.59
C TYR A 245 15.87 23.92 11.79
N GLY A 246 15.38 25.15 11.85
CA GLY A 246 16.05 26.31 11.24
C GLY A 246 15.16 27.37 10.61
N CYS A 247 13.85 27.15 10.44
CA CYS A 247 12.96 28.23 10.00
C CYS A 247 12.38 28.95 11.22
N GLN A 248 12.95 30.09 11.60
CA GLN A 248 12.45 30.92 12.71
C GLN A 248 11.02 31.44 12.49
N ASN A 249 10.51 31.43 11.25
CA ASN A 249 9.18 31.93 10.89
C ASN A 249 8.16 30.80 10.65
N ALA A 250 8.49 29.54 10.96
CA ALA A 250 7.56 28.42 10.82
C ALA A 250 6.38 28.58 11.80
N GLY A 251 5.18 28.81 11.26
CA GLY A 251 3.94 28.96 12.03
C GLY A 251 3.29 30.36 11.98
N GLN A 252 3.89 31.34 11.30
CA GLN A 252 3.25 32.64 11.11
C GLN A 252 2.18 32.60 10.00
N VAL A 253 1.07 33.31 10.23
CA VAL A 253 -0.06 33.41 9.28
C VAL A 253 0.42 34.03 7.98
N GLY A 254 0.25 33.30 6.87
CA GLY A 254 0.67 33.73 5.52
C GLY A 254 2.04 33.20 5.07
N HIS A 255 2.81 32.51 5.92
CA HIS A 255 4.15 32.03 5.57
C HIS A 255 4.13 30.59 5.03
N GLY A 256 3.73 30.42 3.77
CA GLY A 256 3.86 29.14 3.05
C GLY A 256 5.32 28.90 2.60
N CYS A 257 5.89 27.73 2.89
CA CYS A 257 7.27 27.36 2.52
C CYS A 257 7.56 27.45 1.01
N GLN A 258 6.52 27.53 0.16
CA GLN A 258 6.62 27.72 -1.29
C GLN A 258 7.04 29.14 -1.71
N GLN A 259 6.99 30.13 -0.81
CA GLN A 259 7.36 31.52 -1.10
C GLN A 259 8.70 31.93 -0.48
N CYS A 260 9.41 31.02 0.17
CA CYS A 260 10.67 31.33 0.80
C CYS A 260 11.77 31.50 -0.27
N LEU A 261 12.17 32.75 -0.53
CA LEU A 261 13.25 33.13 -1.45
C LEU A 261 14.64 32.58 -1.02
N LEU A 262 14.74 31.99 0.17
CA LEU A 262 15.99 31.49 0.75
C LEU A 262 16.41 30.09 0.29
N PHE A 263 15.61 29.40 -0.55
CA PHE A 263 15.99 28.09 -1.08
C PHE A 263 17.30 28.10 -1.89
N SER A 264 17.71 29.27 -2.40
CA SER A 264 18.98 29.47 -3.12
C SER A 264 20.17 29.85 -2.23
N GLN A 265 19.95 30.17 -0.95
CA GLN A 265 20.99 30.68 -0.04
C GLN A 265 21.34 29.71 1.12
N CYS A 266 20.64 28.59 1.27
CA CYS A 266 21.01 27.60 2.28
C CYS A 266 22.22 26.78 1.81
N GLU A 267 23.40 27.08 2.37
CA GLU A 267 24.60 26.26 2.22
C GLU A 267 24.35 24.85 2.76
N ARG A 268 24.79 23.84 2.00
CA ARG A 268 24.82 22.46 2.48
C ARG A 268 25.96 22.35 3.49
N VAL A 269 25.63 22.05 4.73
CA VAL A 269 26.63 21.62 5.71
C VAL A 269 27.18 20.26 5.24
N PRO A 270 28.50 20.10 5.09
CA PRO A 270 29.07 18.79 4.81
C PRO A 270 28.94 17.92 6.07
N TYR A 271 28.46 16.69 5.88
CA TYR A 271 28.40 15.70 6.94
C TYR A 271 29.80 15.12 7.16
N ASP A 272 30.42 15.42 8.31
CA ASP A 272 31.41 14.53 8.90
C ASP A 272 30.67 13.55 9.81
N LEU A 273 31.04 12.27 9.69
CA LEU A 273 30.42 11.07 10.28
C LEU A 273 30.35 11.11 11.81
#